data_AF-A0A2R5FXU9-F1
#
_entry.id   AF-A0A2R5FXU9-F1
#
_cell.length_a   1.000
_cell.length_b   1.000
_cell.length_c   1.000
_cell.angle_alpha   90.00
_cell.angle_beta   90.00
_cell.angle_gamma   90.00
#
_symmetry.space_group_name_H-M   'P 1'
#
loop_
_entity.id
_entity.type
_entity.pdbx_description
1 polymer ?
#
loop_
_entity_poly.entity_id
_entity_poly.type
_entity_poly.pdbx_seq_one_letter_code
_entity_poly.pdbx_strand_id
1 'polypeptide(L)'
;MRTSYQYRLKPTALQAQAIDNTLDMLRCQYNYQLAQRFEWYEMNRCPIDRCSLIVCHIRELKDKPNRFSQQATLTQLKKVRPWYKNIHSQVLQEVPKKVEIAFDRWLKGDANGKRSGKPRFKGKGQYKTFTYPQFKPTCTQAV
;
A
#
# COMPACT_ATOMS: atom_id res chain seq x y z
N MET A 1 23.78 -17.09 -11.92
CA MET A 1 23.68 -15.92 -11.01
C MET A 1 23.02 -14.78 -11.79
N ARG A 2 21.89 -14.22 -11.32
CA ARG A 2 21.28 -13.04 -11.98
C ARG A 2 22.03 -11.80 -11.51
N THR A 3 22.60 -11.03 -12.43
CA THR A 3 23.22 -9.73 -12.11
C THR A 3 22.13 -8.71 -11.80
N SER A 4 22.35 -7.90 -10.77
CA SER A 4 21.48 -6.79 -10.41
C SER A 4 22.26 -5.48 -10.57
N TYR A 5 21.69 -4.52 -11.28
CA TYR A 5 22.33 -3.24 -11.58
C TYR A 5 21.62 -2.13 -10.81
N GLN A 6 22.41 -1.19 -10.29
CA GLN A 6 21.90 0.00 -9.62
C GLN A 6 22.34 1.24 -10.39
N TYR A 7 21.35 2.02 -10.84
CA TYR A 7 21.58 3.25 -11.58
C TYR A 7 21.01 4.45 -10.82
N ARG A 8 21.74 5.56 -10.85
CA ARG A 8 21.24 6.85 -10.35
C ARG A 8 20.46 7.55 -11.47
N LEU A 9 19.19 7.81 -11.25
CA LEU A 9 18.38 8.62 -12.16
C LEU A 9 18.81 10.10 -12.05
N LYS A 10 18.90 10.78 -13.19
CA LYS A 10 19.08 12.24 -13.30
C LYS A 10 17.85 12.84 -13.99
N PRO A 11 16.71 12.95 -13.28
CA PRO A 11 15.48 13.43 -13.88
C PRO A 11 15.56 14.91 -14.24
N THR A 12 14.86 15.31 -15.30
CA THR A 12 14.56 16.73 -15.57
C THR A 12 13.59 17.28 -14.52
N ALA A 13 13.44 18.60 -14.42
CA ALA A 13 12.51 19.22 -13.48
C ALA A 13 11.06 18.70 -13.63
N LEU A 14 10.60 18.54 -14.88
CA LEU A 14 9.28 17.99 -15.18
C LEU A 14 9.16 16.51 -14.77
N GLN A 15 10.20 15.71 -15.00
CA GLN A 15 10.22 14.31 -14.57
C GLN A 15 10.21 14.17 -13.05
N ALA A 16 10.97 15.01 -12.34
CA ALA A 16 10.99 15.04 -10.89
C ALA A 16 9.61 15.36 -10.32
N GLN A 17 8.94 16.40 -10.85
CA GLN A 17 7.58 16.75 -10.46
C GLN A 17 6.59 15.61 -10.71
N ALA A 18 6.70 14.91 -11.85
CA ALA A 18 5.85 13.75 -12.15
C ALA A 18 6.08 12.58 -11.17
N ILE A 19 7.34 12.34 -10.78
CA ILE A 19 7.72 11.34 -9.78
C ILE A 19 7.14 11.71 -8.42
N ASP A 20 7.27 12.96 -7.99
CA ASP A 20 6.77 13.44 -6.70
C ASP A 20 5.23 13.35 -6.62
N ASN A 21 4.53 13.77 -7.68
CA ASN A 21 3.08 13.62 -7.79
C ASN A 21 2.67 12.14 -7.72
N THR A 22 3.42 11.26 -8.37
CA THR A 22 3.19 9.81 -8.31
C THR A 22 3.36 9.28 -6.88
N LEU A 23 4.43 9.65 -6.20
CA LEU A 23 4.68 9.26 -4.82
C LEU A 23 3.56 9.73 -3.87
N ASP A 24 3.06 10.96 -4.05
CA ASP A 24 1.98 11.49 -3.21
C ASP A 24 0.64 10.79 -3.46
N MET A 25 0.31 10.48 -4.71
CA MET A 25 -0.88 9.68 -5.03
C MET A 25 -0.81 8.26 -4.46
N LEU A 26 0.36 7.62 -4.51
CA LEU A 26 0.57 6.29 -3.93
C LEU A 26 0.53 6.34 -2.40
N ARG A 27 1.01 7.42 -1.78
CA ARG A 27 0.89 7.68 -0.34
C ARG A 27 -0.57 7.72 0.10
N CYS A 28 -1.40 8.50 -0.60
CA CYS A 28 -2.82 8.61 -0.32
C CYS A 28 -3.52 7.25 -0.44
N GLN A 29 -3.22 6.50 -1.50
CA GLN A 29 -3.75 5.16 -1.71
C GLN A 29 -3.33 4.18 -0.60
N TYR A 30 -2.05 4.20 -0.20
CA TYR A 30 -1.54 3.37 0.90
C TYR A 30 -2.27 3.66 2.21
N ASN A 31 -2.43 4.94 2.56
CA ASN A 31 -3.11 5.34 3.79
C ASN A 31 -4.58 4.93 3.79
N TYR A 32 -5.27 5.12 2.66
CA TYR A 32 -6.66 4.71 2.50
C TYR A 32 -6.83 3.19 2.68
N GLN A 33 -6.00 2.39 2.01
CA GLN A 33 -6.06 0.94 2.13
C GLN A 33 -5.64 0.44 3.52
N LEU A 34 -4.69 1.09 4.17
CA LEU A 34 -4.31 0.79 5.54
C LEU A 34 -5.45 1.11 6.52
N ALA A 35 -6.17 2.22 6.32
CA ALA A 35 -7.32 2.59 7.12
C ALA A 35 -8.43 1.53 7.04
N GLN A 36 -8.74 1.02 5.85
CA GLN A 36 -9.69 -0.10 5.70
C GLN A 36 -9.28 -1.34 6.50
N ARG A 37 -7.98 -1.66 6.54
CA ARG A 37 -7.48 -2.80 7.33
C ARG A 37 -7.59 -2.55 8.83
N PHE A 38 -7.36 -1.32 9.28
CA PHE A 38 -7.56 -0.96 10.68
C PHE A 38 -9.03 -1.00 11.06
N GLU A 39 -9.91 -0.49 10.21
CA GLU A 39 -11.35 -0.58 10.42
C GLU A 39 -11.77 -2.04 10.55
N TRP A 40 -11.37 -2.92 9.63
CA TRP A 40 -11.61 -4.36 9.77
C TRP A 40 -11.10 -4.92 11.11
N TYR A 41 -9.87 -4.57 11.51
CA TYR A 41 -9.27 -5.06 12.75
C TYR A 41 -10.01 -4.59 14.01
N GLU A 42 -10.47 -3.35 14.02
CA GLU A 42 -11.23 -2.76 15.13
C GLU A 42 -12.66 -3.29 15.20
N MET A 43 -13.31 -3.52 14.05
CA MET A 43 -14.68 -4.05 14.00
C MET A 43 -14.77 -5.52 14.40
N ASN A 44 -13.72 -6.30 14.14
CA ASN A 44 -13.68 -7.74 14.40
C ASN A 44 -13.00 -8.12 15.74
N ARG A 45 -12.65 -7.15 16.59
CA ARG A 45 -12.01 -7.41 17.90
C ARG A 45 -12.69 -6.62 19.01
N CYS A 46 -12.92 -7.30 20.13
CA CYS A 46 -13.33 -6.73 21.41
C CYS A 46 -12.30 -7.13 22.47
N PRO A 47 -12.02 -6.31 23.50
CA PRO A 47 -11.27 -6.77 24.66
C PRO A 47 -11.92 -8.01 25.28
N ILE A 48 -11.12 -8.98 25.68
CA ILE A 48 -11.62 -10.25 26.25
C ILE A 48 -12.16 -10.02 27.67
N ASP A 49 -11.57 -9.05 28.37
CA ASP A 49 -11.77 -8.75 29.79
C ASP A 49 -12.84 -7.67 30.05
N ARG A 50 -13.34 -7.00 29.02
CA ARG A 50 -14.30 -5.90 29.16
C ARG A 50 -15.11 -5.65 27.88
N CYS A 51 -16.41 -5.49 28.04
CA CYS A 51 -17.25 -4.89 27.00
C CYS A 51 -17.27 -3.36 27.17
N SER A 52 -17.26 -2.63 26.05
CA SER A 52 -17.40 -1.17 26.07
C SER A 52 -18.79 -0.79 26.58
N LEU A 53 -18.87 -0.04 27.69
CA LEU A 53 -20.14 0.45 28.25
C LEU A 53 -20.82 1.51 27.36
N ILE A 54 -20.09 2.10 26.40
CA ILE A 54 -20.57 3.15 25.50
C ILE A 54 -21.10 2.54 24.18
N VAL A 55 -20.61 1.35 23.79
CA VAL A 55 -20.95 0.70 22.53
C VAL A 55 -21.21 -0.79 22.80
N CYS A 56 -22.46 -1.09 23.16
CA CYS A 56 -22.94 -2.45 23.44
C CYS A 56 -23.63 -3.12 22.23
N HIS A 57 -23.55 -2.54 21.03
CA HIS A 57 -23.97 -3.26 19.83
C HIS A 57 -22.76 -3.97 19.23
N ILE A 58 -22.89 -5.27 19.02
CA ILE A 58 -21.94 -6.07 18.25
C ILE A 58 -21.92 -5.46 16.85
N ARG A 59 -20.80 -4.84 16.47
CA ARG A 59 -20.65 -4.24 15.14
C ARG A 59 -20.75 -5.33 14.09
N GLU A 60 -21.28 -4.99 12.92
CA GLU A 60 -21.32 -5.93 11.80
C GLU A 60 -19.90 -6.39 11.46
N LEU A 61 -19.69 -7.71 11.47
CA LEU A 61 -18.41 -8.30 11.11
C LEU A 61 -18.12 -7.94 9.65
N LYS A 62 -16.96 -7.30 9.44
CA LYS A 62 -16.46 -7.03 8.09
C LYS A 62 -15.59 -8.19 7.61
N ASP A 63 -15.71 -8.50 6.33
CA ASP A 63 -14.78 -9.38 5.64
C ASP A 63 -13.34 -8.84 5.70
N LYS A 64 -12.38 -9.76 5.83
CA LYS A 64 -10.97 -9.40 5.91
C LYS A 64 -10.47 -8.83 4.58
N PRO A 65 -10.06 -7.54 4.52
CA PRO A 65 -9.47 -6.99 3.32
C PRO A 65 -8.12 -7.66 3.05
N ASN A 66 -8.05 -8.40 1.95
CA ASN A 66 -6.83 -9.01 1.43
C ASN A 66 -6.28 -8.18 0.26
N ARG A 67 -5.05 -8.47 -0.19
CA ARG A 67 -4.48 -7.75 -1.34
C ARG A 67 -5.33 -7.86 -2.60
N PHE A 68 -5.93 -9.02 -2.89
CA PHE A 68 -6.72 -9.23 -4.11
C PHE A 68 -7.99 -8.36 -4.15
N SER A 69 -8.75 -8.31 -3.05
CA SER A 69 -9.92 -7.45 -2.88
C SER A 69 -9.54 -5.97 -3.05
N GLN A 70 -8.46 -5.52 -2.42
CA GLN A 70 -7.98 -4.15 -2.57
C GLN A 70 -7.47 -3.85 -3.99
N GLN A 71 -6.89 -4.84 -4.69
CA GLN A 71 -6.51 -4.70 -6.10
C GLN A 71 -7.72 -4.61 -7.03
N ALA A 72 -8.80 -5.35 -6.77
CA ALA A 72 -10.04 -5.29 -7.55
C ALA A 72 -10.66 -3.89 -7.52
N THR A 73 -10.55 -3.18 -6.38
CA THR A 73 -11.06 -1.80 -6.26
C THR A 73 -10.33 -0.78 -7.15
N LEU A 74 -9.13 -1.10 -7.67
CA LEU A 74 -8.34 -0.16 -8.49
C LEU A 74 -9.04 0.22 -9.79
N THR A 75 -9.83 -0.70 -10.36
CA THR A 75 -10.61 -0.43 -11.57
C THR A 75 -11.62 0.67 -11.32
N GLN A 76 -12.35 0.59 -10.21
CA GLN A 76 -13.30 1.63 -9.80
C GLN A 76 -12.58 2.91 -9.39
N LEU A 77 -11.44 2.81 -8.70
CA LEU A 77 -10.62 3.96 -8.32
C LEU A 77 -10.20 4.80 -9.54
N LYS A 78 -9.80 4.16 -10.64
CA LYS A 78 -9.45 4.87 -11.89
C LYS A 78 -10.63 5.54 -12.58
N LYS A 79 -11.87 5.07 -12.35
CA LYS A 79 -13.08 5.74 -12.82
C LYS A 79 -13.38 6.98 -11.99
N VAL A 80 -13.34 6.85 -10.66
CA VAL A 80 -13.64 7.93 -9.71
C VAL A 80 -12.55 9.00 -9.68
N ARG A 81 -11.28 8.61 -9.88
CA ARG A 81 -10.11 9.49 -9.83
C ARG A 81 -9.31 9.38 -11.13
N PRO A 82 -9.69 10.10 -12.20
CA PRO A 82 -9.08 9.95 -13.52
C PRO A 82 -7.57 10.18 -13.56
N TRP A 83 -7.02 11.02 -12.68
CA TRP A 83 -5.58 11.27 -12.59
C TRP A 83 -4.74 10.02 -12.24
N TYR A 84 -5.33 8.99 -11.64
CA TYR A 84 -4.67 7.70 -11.42
C TYR A 84 -4.45 6.90 -12.71
N LYS A 85 -5.08 7.29 -13.82
CA LYS A 85 -4.85 6.64 -15.13
C LYS A 85 -3.42 6.86 -15.63
N ASN A 86 -2.80 7.98 -15.25
CA ASN A 86 -1.42 8.31 -15.62
C ASN A 86 -0.39 7.42 -14.92
N ILE A 87 -0.76 6.79 -13.79
CA ILE A 87 0.10 5.86 -13.08
C ILE A 87 -0.01 4.47 -13.70
N HIS A 88 1.15 3.86 -13.95
CA HIS A 88 1.24 2.50 -14.47
C HIS A 88 0.51 1.50 -13.55
N SER A 89 -0.28 0.60 -14.16
CA SER A 89 -1.16 -0.33 -13.42
C SER A 89 -0.40 -1.19 -12.40
N GLN A 90 0.78 -1.69 -12.77
CA GLN A 90 1.57 -2.54 -11.89
C GLN A 90 2.07 -1.80 -10.66
N VAL A 91 2.36 -0.50 -10.78
CA VAL A 91 2.80 0.34 -9.65
C VAL A 91 1.66 0.47 -8.64
N LEU A 92 0.42 0.67 -9.12
CA LEU A 92 -0.77 0.74 -8.27
C LEU A 92 -1.08 -0.59 -7.59
N GLN A 93 -0.82 -1.71 -8.27
CA GLN A 93 -1.03 -3.06 -7.74
C GLN A 93 -0.02 -3.43 -6.64
N GLU A 94 1.18 -2.86 -6.65
CA GLU A 94 2.17 -3.08 -5.59
C GLU A 94 1.80 -2.38 -4.26
N VAL A 95 0.95 -1.35 -4.27
CA VAL A 95 0.51 -0.65 -3.04
C VAL A 95 -0.25 -1.59 -2.08
N PRO A 96 -1.33 -2.31 -2.49
CA PRO A 96 -1.99 -3.31 -1.66
C PRO A 96 -1.05 -4.35 -1.06
N LYS A 97 -0.04 -4.78 -1.82
CA LYS A 97 0.96 -5.77 -1.37
C LYS A 97 1.85 -5.18 -0.27
N LYS A 98 2.27 -3.92 -0.38
CA LYS A 98 3.00 -3.22 0.70
C LYS A 98 2.16 -3.08 1.96
N VAL A 99 0.86 -2.77 1.82
CA VAL A 99 -0.07 -2.71 2.96
C VAL A 99 -0.20 -4.09 3.60
N GLU A 100 -0.35 -5.14 2.80
CA GLU A 100 -0.44 -6.52 3.28
C GLU A 100 0.77 -6.96 4.09
N ILE A 101 1.97 -6.77 3.56
CA ILE A 101 3.21 -7.13 4.24
C ILE A 101 3.36 -6.34 5.55
N ALA A 102 3.07 -5.03 5.55
CA ALA A 102 3.18 -4.20 6.74
C ALA A 102 2.20 -4.66 7.84
N PHE A 103 0.97 -5.00 7.45
CA PHE A 103 -0.06 -5.46 8.37
C PHE A 103 0.21 -6.86 8.91
N ASP A 104 0.68 -7.78 8.06
CA ASP A 104 1.03 -9.15 8.45
C ASP A 104 2.23 -9.17 9.41
N ARG A 105 3.26 -8.34 9.18
CA ARG A 105 4.40 -8.20 10.11
C ARG A 105 4.00 -7.70 11.50
N TRP A 106 2.94 -6.91 11.59
CA TRP A 106 2.40 -6.45 12.87
C TRP A 106 1.61 -7.55 13.58
N LEU A 107 0.78 -8.30 12.86
CA LEU A 107 -0.09 -9.33 13.46
C LEU A 107 0.64 -10.65 13.75
N LYS A 108 1.36 -11.18 12.75
CA LYS A 108 2.02 -12.50 12.84
C LYS A 108 3.40 -12.40 13.50
N GLY A 109 4.14 -11.32 13.24
CA GLY A 109 5.53 -11.16 13.63
C GLY A 109 6.50 -11.79 12.62
N ASP A 110 7.80 -11.59 12.87
CA ASP A 110 8.91 -12.10 12.05
C ASP A 110 9.26 -13.54 12.45
N ALA A 111 10.11 -14.20 11.64
CA ALA A 111 10.55 -15.59 11.87
C ALA A 111 11.21 -15.82 13.24
N ASN A 112 11.74 -14.77 13.87
CA ASN A 112 12.34 -14.79 15.21
C ASN A 112 11.32 -14.57 16.34
N GLY A 113 10.02 -14.63 16.06
CA GLY A 113 8.94 -14.38 17.04
C GLY A 113 8.75 -12.92 17.45
N LYS A 114 9.59 -11.99 16.96
CA LYS A 114 9.48 -10.56 17.23
C LYS A 114 8.41 -9.92 16.34
N ARG A 115 7.50 -9.14 16.93
CA ARG A 115 6.48 -8.40 16.17
C ARG A 115 6.97 -7.02 15.78
N SER A 116 6.71 -6.63 14.53
CA SER A 116 6.86 -5.22 14.13
C SER A 116 5.81 -4.37 14.85
N GLY A 117 6.12 -3.10 15.10
CA GLY A 117 5.15 -2.15 15.65
C GLY A 117 3.96 -1.92 14.71
N LYS A 118 2.86 -1.39 15.26
CA LYS A 118 1.64 -1.05 14.50
C LYS A 118 2.02 -0.17 13.28
N PRO A 119 1.57 -0.50 12.06
CA PRO A 119 1.87 0.29 10.88
C PRO A 119 1.35 1.72 11.07
N ARG A 120 2.10 2.70 10.57
CA ARG A 120 1.73 4.12 10.65
C ARG A 120 1.30 4.64 9.30
N PHE A 121 0.33 5.55 9.31
CA PHE A 121 0.02 6.36 8.13
C PHE A 121 1.25 7.15 7.69
N LYS A 122 1.37 7.32 6.38
CA LYS A 122 2.48 8.02 5.74
C LYS A 122 2.14 9.50 5.59
N GLY A 123 2.92 10.35 6.23
CA GLY A 123 2.91 11.80 6.02
C GLY A 123 3.52 12.20 4.68
N LYS A 124 3.38 13.47 4.29
CA LYS A 124 3.99 14.03 3.08
C LYS A 124 5.51 13.75 3.08
N GLY A 125 6.06 13.29 1.96
CA GLY A 125 7.49 12.94 1.83
C GLY A 125 7.93 11.63 2.51
N GLN A 126 7.04 10.90 3.21
CA GLN A 126 7.39 9.62 3.85
C GLN A 126 7.22 8.39 2.93
N TYR A 127 6.44 8.51 1.86
CA TYR A 127 6.32 7.48 0.83
C TYR A 127 7.38 7.76 -0.25
N LYS A 128 8.48 7.01 -0.24
CA LYS A 128 9.70 7.35 -1.00
C LYS A 128 10.01 6.42 -2.17
N THR A 129 9.32 5.28 -2.28
CA THR A 129 9.67 4.24 -3.25
C THR A 129 8.44 3.65 -3.92
N PHE A 130 8.58 3.36 -5.21
CA PHE A 130 7.66 2.54 -5.98
C PHE A 130 8.45 1.68 -6.96
N THR A 131 7.82 0.63 -7.48
CA THR A 131 8.52 -0.41 -8.22
C THR A 131 7.70 -0.81 -9.43
N TYR A 132 8.38 -1.02 -10.56
CA TYR A 132 7.82 -1.64 -11.75
C TYR A 132 8.21 -3.12 -11.73
N PRO A 133 7.31 -4.04 -11.37
CA PRO A 133 7.66 -5.46 -11.20
C PRO A 133 7.98 -6.15 -12.54
N GLN A 134 7.45 -5.66 -13.65
CA GLN A 134 7.75 -6.17 -14.98
C GLN A 134 8.25 -5.02 -15.85
N PHE A 135 9.31 -5.29 -16.60
CA PHE A 135 9.87 -4.36 -17.57
C PHE A 135 10.02 -5.07 -18.91
N LYS A 136 9.67 -4.39 -20.00
CA LYS A 136 9.85 -4.96 -21.33
C LYS A 136 11.34 -4.90 -21.71
N PRO A 137 11.92 -5.99 -22.26
CA PRO A 137 13.35 -6.02 -22.62
C PRO A 137 13.75 -4.92 -23.61
N THR A 138 12.83 -4.48 -24.47
CA THR A 138 13.07 -3.49 -25.53
C THR A 138 13.27 -2.06 -25.02
N CYS A 139 13.00 -1.78 -23.75
CA CYS A 139 13.09 -0.43 -23.19
C CYS A 139 14.48 -0.10 -22.61
N THR A 140 15.41 -1.05 -22.57
CA THR A 140 16.83 -0.78 -22.33
C THR A 140 17.54 -0.74 -23.69
N GLN A 141 17.68 0.45 -24.28
CA GLN A 141 18.73 0.62 -25.28
C GLN A 141 20.05 0.50 -24.51
N ALA A 142 20.80 -0.56 -24.78
CA ALA A 142 22.20 -0.64 -24.37
C ALA A 142 22.89 0.55 -25.04
N VAL A 143 23.39 1.47 -24.23
CA VAL A 143 24.40 2.44 -24.65
C VAL A 143 25.72 1.71 -24.76
#